data_AF-A0A6G3XW55-F1
#
_entry.id   AF-A0A6G3XW55-F1
#
_cell.length_a   1.000
_cell.length_b   1.000
_cell.length_c   1.000
_cell.angle_alpha   90.00
_cell.angle_beta   90.00
_cell.angle_gamma   90.00
#
_symmetry.space_group_name_H-M   'P 1'
#
loop_
_entity.id
_entity.type
_entity.pdbx_description
1 polymer ?
#
loop_
_entity_poly.entity_id
_entity_poly.type
_entity_poly.pdbx_seq_one_letter_code
_entity_poly.pdbx_strand_id
1 'polypeptide(L)'
;LPRAAEIDGLVPLLFDRLDTAALKTLHLLATLRDAEVDPEHVGALCDVPDPAAVCGRLAGLGLATVTERGYRSVADVLPEVRRRFAEPVAVDRLCDHFARWAALATTTPAQVADHGRALEVVAEMAERRGRPDLAVRVARAVSPSLAESLRFGV
;
A
#
# COMPACT_ATOMS: atom_id res chain seq x y z
N LEU A 1 24.93 9.88 -5.12
CA LEU A 1 24.77 8.98 -6.29
C LEU A 1 23.35 9.19 -6.82
N PRO A 2 23.14 9.25 -8.14
CA PRO A 2 21.81 9.37 -8.72
C PRO A 2 20.95 8.16 -8.35
N ARG A 3 19.63 8.37 -8.19
CA ARG A 3 18.68 7.27 -7.92
C ARG A 3 18.49 6.44 -9.19
N ALA A 4 18.11 5.18 -9.04
CA ALA A 4 17.96 4.31 -10.21
C ALA A 4 16.85 4.76 -11.17
N ALA A 5 15.81 5.43 -10.65
CA ALA A 5 14.76 6.07 -11.43
C ALA A 5 15.25 7.26 -12.27
N GLU A 6 16.39 7.85 -11.91
CA GLU A 6 17.00 9.02 -12.58
C GLU A 6 17.98 8.60 -13.70
N ILE A 7 18.14 7.29 -13.94
CA ILE A 7 19.00 6.73 -14.99
C ILE A 7 18.13 6.06 -16.05
N ASP A 8 18.11 6.64 -17.25
CA ASP A 8 17.33 6.12 -18.38
C ASP A 8 17.62 4.64 -18.65
N GLY A 9 16.56 3.84 -18.76
CA GLY A 9 16.63 2.41 -19.05
C GLY A 9 17.04 1.51 -17.88
N LEU A 10 17.39 2.07 -16.71
CA LEU A 10 17.79 1.27 -15.55
C LEU A 10 16.60 0.63 -14.83
N VAL A 11 15.44 1.30 -14.78
CA VAL A 11 14.24 0.78 -14.09
C VAL A 11 13.79 -0.59 -14.65
N PRO A 12 13.64 -0.79 -15.97
CA PRO A 12 13.30 -2.11 -16.52
C PRO A 12 14.33 -3.20 -16.15
N LEU A 13 15.63 -2.88 -16.19
CA LEU A 13 16.69 -3.83 -15.84
C LEU A 13 16.63 -4.23 -14.36
N LEU A 14 16.32 -3.29 -13.46
CA LEU A 14 16.11 -3.60 -12.05
C LEU A 14 14.91 -4.52 -11.86
N PHE A 15 13.78 -4.23 -12.53
CA PHE A 15 12.58 -5.06 -12.46
C PHE A 15 12.83 -6.51 -12.89
N ASP A 16 13.69 -6.75 -13.87
CA ASP A 16 14.07 -8.09 -14.30
C ASP A 16 14.89 -8.87 -13.26
N ARG A 17 15.50 -8.18 -12.29
CA ARG A 17 16.29 -8.76 -11.19
C ARG A 17 15.56 -8.83 -9.86
N LEU A 18 14.36 -8.27 -9.77
CA LEU A 18 13.53 -8.38 -8.58
C LEU A 18 12.97 -9.80 -8.43
N ASP A 19 13.02 -10.32 -7.21
CA ASP A 19 12.31 -11.54 -6.84
C ASP A 19 10.78 -11.30 -6.82
N THR A 20 10.02 -12.38 -6.70
CA THR A 20 8.56 -12.32 -6.68
C THR A 20 8.01 -11.49 -5.52
N ALA A 21 8.66 -11.51 -4.35
CA ALA A 21 8.22 -10.75 -3.18
C ALA A 21 8.36 -9.24 -3.40
N ALA A 22 9.50 -8.82 -3.94
CA ALA A 22 9.78 -7.42 -4.31
C ALA A 22 8.82 -6.93 -5.40
N LEU A 23 8.57 -7.75 -6.43
CA LEU A 23 7.60 -7.41 -7.49
C LEU A 23 6.18 -7.26 -6.97
N LYS A 24 5.71 -8.20 -6.12
CA LYS A 24 4.39 -8.10 -5.48
C LYS A 24 4.28 -6.86 -4.59
N THR A 25 5.33 -6.56 -3.84
CA THR A 25 5.40 -5.38 -2.98
C THR A 25 5.31 -4.09 -3.80
N LEU A 26 6.10 -3.94 -4.86
CA LEU A 26 6.00 -2.78 -5.75
C LEU A 26 4.62 -2.67 -6.41
N HIS A 27 4.03 -3.79 -6.82
CA HIS A 27 2.68 -3.79 -7.36
C HIS A 27 1.64 -3.29 -6.34
N LEU A 28 1.74 -3.71 -5.08
CA LEU A 28 0.88 -3.21 -4.00
C LEU A 28 1.08 -1.71 -3.76
N LEU A 29 2.32 -1.26 -3.58
CA LEU A 29 2.63 0.15 -3.33
C LEU A 29 2.14 1.04 -4.48
N ALA A 30 2.36 0.62 -5.73
CA ALA A 30 1.87 1.32 -6.91
C ALA A 30 0.34 1.32 -7.02
N THR A 31 -0.33 0.24 -6.58
CA THR A 31 -1.79 0.15 -6.55
C THR A 31 -2.38 1.19 -5.60
N LEU A 32 -1.74 1.41 -4.46
CA LEU A 32 -2.18 2.36 -3.44
C LEU A 32 -1.74 3.81 -3.69
N ARG A 33 -1.12 4.07 -4.85
CA ARG A 33 -0.77 5.41 -5.36
C ARG A 33 0.09 6.20 -4.38
N ASP A 34 -0.47 7.26 -3.81
CA ASP A 34 0.18 8.19 -2.89
C ASP A 34 0.04 7.79 -1.42
N ALA A 35 -0.73 6.73 -1.11
CA ALA A 35 -0.83 6.21 0.24
C ALA A 35 0.46 5.50 0.64
N GLU A 36 0.92 5.79 1.86
CA GLU A 36 1.97 5.01 2.51
C GLU A 36 1.40 3.69 3.04
N VAL A 37 2.25 2.66 3.04
CA VAL A 37 1.88 1.30 3.45
C VAL A 37 2.91 0.81 4.46
N ASP A 38 2.45 0.49 5.67
CA ASP A 38 3.27 -0.14 6.70
C ASP A 38 3.72 -1.55 6.27
N PRO A 39 4.96 -1.97 6.60
CA PRO A 39 5.43 -3.33 6.33
C PRO A 39 4.50 -4.45 6.79
N GLU A 40 3.76 -4.30 7.89
CA GLU A 40 2.81 -5.31 8.36
C GLU A 40 1.72 -5.58 7.31
N HIS A 41 1.20 -4.53 6.68
CA HIS A 41 0.22 -4.66 5.61
C HIS A 41 0.83 -5.24 4.33
N VAL A 42 2.09 -4.91 4.02
CA VAL A 42 2.82 -5.55 2.91
C VAL A 42 2.96 -7.05 3.16
N GLY A 43 3.34 -7.45 4.37
CA GLY A 43 3.47 -8.86 4.76
C GLY A 43 2.18 -9.64 4.53
N ALA A 44 1.06 -9.11 5.02
CA ALA A 44 -0.26 -9.74 4.90
C ALA A 44 -0.82 -9.75 3.46
N LEU A 45 -0.61 -8.67 2.69
CA LEU A 45 -1.17 -8.53 1.34
C LEU A 45 -0.30 -9.13 0.24
N CYS A 46 1.00 -9.34 0.48
CA CYS A 46 1.93 -9.91 -0.50
C CYS A 46 2.45 -11.29 -0.12
N ASP A 47 2.08 -11.81 1.06
CA ASP A 47 2.56 -13.08 1.60
C ASP A 47 4.09 -13.09 1.78
N VAL A 48 4.61 -12.00 2.34
CA VAL A 48 6.05 -11.75 2.51
C VAL A 48 6.44 -11.95 3.99
N PRO A 49 7.33 -12.91 4.32
CA PRO A 49 7.72 -13.19 5.71
C PRO A 49 8.50 -12.07 6.40
N ASP A 50 9.34 -11.35 5.66
CA ASP A 50 10.12 -10.20 6.16
C ASP A 50 9.85 -8.97 5.28
N PRO A 51 8.68 -8.33 5.46
CA PRO A 51 8.26 -7.23 4.61
C PRO A 51 9.13 -5.98 4.82
N ALA A 52 9.63 -5.75 6.04
CA ALA A 52 10.49 -4.61 6.34
C ALA A 52 11.81 -4.69 5.56
N ALA A 53 12.44 -5.87 5.50
CA ALA A 53 13.65 -6.05 4.70
C ALA A 53 13.37 -5.91 3.20
N VAL A 54 12.24 -6.40 2.69
CA VAL A 54 11.88 -6.24 1.27
C VAL A 54 11.67 -4.77 0.92
N CYS A 55 10.86 -4.05 1.71
CA CYS A 55 10.59 -2.63 1.53
C CYS A 55 11.88 -1.79 1.65
N GLY A 56 12.73 -2.08 2.63
CA GLY A 56 14.03 -1.44 2.79
C GLY A 56 14.96 -1.63 1.60
N ARG A 57 15.02 -2.85 1.02
CA ARG A 57 15.77 -3.10 -0.22
C ARG A 57 15.23 -2.32 -1.40
N LEU A 58 13.91 -2.29 -1.59
CA LEU A 58 13.27 -1.51 -2.65
C LEU A 58 13.56 -0.02 -2.52
N ALA A 59 13.56 0.51 -1.29
CA ALA A 59 13.95 1.88 -1.01
C ALA A 59 15.44 2.14 -1.30
N GLY A 60 16.33 1.21 -0.90
CA GLY A 60 17.76 1.28 -1.21
C GLY A 60 18.07 1.26 -2.71
N LEU A 61 17.23 0.59 -3.51
CA LEU A 61 17.29 0.60 -4.97
C LEU A 61 16.63 1.84 -5.60
N GLY A 62 16.01 2.71 -4.81
CA GLY A 62 15.30 3.90 -5.30
C GLY A 62 13.96 3.60 -6.00
N LEU A 63 13.39 2.42 -5.78
CA LEU A 63 12.10 1.99 -6.36
C LEU A 63 10.91 2.31 -5.44
N ALA A 64 11.20 2.55 -4.16
CA ALA A 64 10.26 3.01 -3.15
C ALA A 64 10.88 4.17 -2.35
N THR A 65 10.04 4.91 -1.63
CA THR A 65 10.46 5.93 -0.69
C THR A 65 9.99 5.54 0.71
N VAL A 66 10.89 5.65 1.69
CA VAL A 66 10.55 5.57 3.12
C VAL A 66 9.77 6.83 3.47
N THR A 67 8.61 6.65 4.09
CA THR A 67 7.79 7.74 4.61
C THR A 67 7.81 7.71 6.14
N GLU A 68 7.03 8.58 6.78
CA GLU A 68 6.93 8.59 8.24
C GLU A 68 6.35 7.28 8.78
N ARG A 69 5.39 6.69 8.07
CA ARG A 69 4.61 5.53 8.56
C ARG A 69 4.79 4.26 7.74
N GLY A 70 5.69 4.26 6.76
CA GLY A 70 5.95 3.08 5.95
C GLY A 70 6.63 3.39 4.64
N TYR A 71 6.06 2.91 3.54
CA TYR A 71 6.65 2.98 2.22
C TYR A 71 5.63 3.37 1.17
N ARG A 72 6.10 4.07 0.13
CA ARG A 72 5.32 4.37 -1.09
C ARG A 72 6.15 4.08 -2.34
N SER A 73 5.50 3.79 -3.46
CA SER A 73 6.21 3.67 -4.75
C SER A 73 6.71 5.03 -5.22
N VAL A 74 7.85 5.08 -5.91
CA VAL A 74 8.25 6.28 -6.66
C VAL A 74 7.41 6.40 -7.95
N ALA A 75 7.14 7.61 -8.43
CA ALA A 75 6.27 7.82 -9.60
C ALA A 75 6.83 7.15 -10.86
N ASP A 76 8.16 7.17 -11.02
CA ASP A 76 8.86 6.69 -12.21
C ASP A 76 8.78 5.17 -12.40
N VAL A 77 8.44 4.40 -11.35
CA VAL A 77 8.23 2.95 -11.47
C VAL A 77 6.83 2.57 -11.97
N LEU A 78 5.85 3.49 -11.91
CA LEU A 78 4.47 3.19 -12.27
C LEU A 78 4.29 2.68 -13.71
N PRO A 79 4.95 3.25 -14.75
CA PRO A 79 4.85 2.72 -16.11
C PRO A 79 5.31 1.26 -16.20
N GLU A 80 6.41 0.92 -15.51
CA GLU A 80 6.97 -0.42 -15.53
C GLU A 80 6.11 -1.42 -14.75
N VAL A 81 5.53 -1.01 -13.62
CA VAL A 81 4.53 -1.82 -12.89
C VAL A 81 3.33 -2.10 -13.79
N ARG A 82 2.77 -1.08 -14.46
CA ARG A 82 1.61 -1.26 -15.37
C ARG A 82 1.92 -2.12 -16.58
N ARG A 83 3.18 -2.13 -17.05
CA ARG A 83 3.63 -3.03 -18.13
C ARG A 83 3.62 -4.50 -17.70
N ARG A 84 3.95 -4.76 -16.43
CA ARG A 84 4.11 -6.12 -15.88
C ARG A 84 2.83 -6.68 -15.27
N PHE A 85 1.98 -5.80 -14.73
CA PHE A 85 0.71 -6.12 -14.10
C PHE A 85 -0.42 -5.42 -14.85
N ALA A 86 -1.22 -6.20 -15.57
CA ALA A 86 -2.33 -5.67 -16.37
C ALA A 86 -3.42 -5.01 -15.51
N GLU A 87 -3.64 -5.54 -14.31
CA GLU A 87 -4.64 -5.07 -13.36
C GLU A 87 -3.98 -4.72 -12.02
N PRO A 88 -4.47 -3.70 -11.30
CA PRO A 88 -4.08 -3.43 -9.92
C PRO A 88 -4.38 -4.61 -9.00
N VAL A 89 -3.82 -4.56 -7.77
CA VAL A 89 -4.21 -5.52 -6.72
C VAL A 89 -5.74 -5.52 -6.54
N ALA A 90 -6.32 -6.71 -6.50
CA ALA A 90 -7.77 -6.90 -6.45
C ALA A 90 -8.41 -6.13 -5.29
N VAL A 91 -9.38 -5.29 -5.61
CA VAL A 91 -10.01 -4.38 -4.64
C VAL A 91 -10.74 -5.13 -3.52
N ASP A 92 -11.38 -6.27 -3.82
CA ASP A 92 -11.97 -7.14 -2.80
C ASP A 92 -10.94 -7.56 -1.74
N ARG A 93 -9.72 -7.95 -2.15
CA ARG A 93 -8.64 -8.35 -1.23
C ARG A 93 -8.22 -7.18 -0.33
N LEU A 94 -8.08 -5.99 -0.91
CA LEU A 94 -7.67 -4.78 -0.18
C LEU A 94 -8.75 -4.37 0.85
N CYS A 95 -10.00 -4.25 0.42
CA CYS A 95 -11.12 -3.90 1.29
C CYS A 95 -11.29 -4.91 2.43
N ASP A 96 -11.23 -6.21 2.13
CA ASP A 96 -11.36 -7.26 3.14
C ASP A 96 -10.21 -7.25 4.14
N HIS A 97 -8.98 -7.02 3.69
CA HIS A 97 -7.82 -6.90 4.56
C HIS A 97 -7.99 -5.73 5.54
N PHE A 98 -8.21 -4.52 5.04
CA PHE A 98 -8.31 -3.33 5.88
C PHE A 98 -9.54 -3.35 6.80
N ALA A 99 -10.68 -3.86 6.33
CA ALA A 99 -11.86 -4.01 7.18
C ALA A 99 -11.62 -5.00 8.34
N ARG A 100 -10.94 -6.13 8.08
CA ARG A 100 -10.58 -7.09 9.14
C ARG A 100 -9.55 -6.52 10.11
N TRP A 101 -8.51 -5.86 9.59
CA TRP A 101 -7.48 -5.24 10.42
C TRP A 101 -8.06 -4.16 11.35
N ALA A 102 -8.93 -3.29 10.83
CA ALA A 102 -9.58 -2.25 11.63
C ALA A 102 -10.51 -2.82 12.72
N ALA A 103 -11.02 -4.05 12.53
CA ALA A 103 -11.88 -4.73 13.50
C ALA A 103 -11.11 -5.53 14.56
N LEU A 104 -9.78 -5.64 14.47
CA LEU A 104 -8.99 -6.32 15.50
C LEU A 104 -9.02 -5.52 16.80
N ALA A 105 -9.20 -6.20 17.93
CA ALA A 105 -9.18 -5.57 19.25
C ALA A 105 -7.82 -4.91 19.60
N THR A 106 -6.76 -5.30 18.90
CA THR A 106 -5.41 -4.75 19.05
C THR A 106 -5.16 -3.51 18.20
N THR A 107 -6.04 -3.21 17.23
CA THR A 107 -5.89 -2.04 16.35
C THR A 107 -6.44 -0.81 17.05
N THR A 108 -5.56 0.15 17.32
CA THR A 108 -5.91 1.38 18.03
C THR A 108 -6.51 2.44 17.09
N PRO A 109 -7.30 3.39 17.63
CA PRO A 109 -7.79 4.53 16.85
C PRO A 109 -6.70 5.34 16.14
N ALA A 110 -5.56 5.56 16.81
CA ALA A 110 -4.41 6.24 16.23
C ALA A 110 -3.86 5.47 15.01
N GLN A 111 -3.67 4.15 15.13
CA GLN A 111 -3.23 3.34 13.99
C GLN A 111 -4.21 3.40 12.81
N VAL A 112 -5.52 3.44 13.05
CA VAL A 112 -6.52 3.61 11.97
C VAL A 112 -6.39 4.98 11.31
N ALA A 113 -6.25 6.05 12.09
CA ALA A 113 -6.06 7.41 11.58
C ALA A 113 -4.78 7.53 10.74
N ASP A 114 -3.70 6.92 11.22
CA ASP A 114 -2.39 6.84 10.56
C ASP A 114 -2.47 6.21 9.16
N HIS A 115 -3.39 5.26 8.96
CA HIS A 115 -3.63 4.60 7.68
C HIS A 115 -4.78 5.23 6.86
N GLY A 116 -5.27 6.40 7.26
CA GLY A 116 -6.42 7.08 6.66
C GLY A 116 -6.32 7.21 5.14
N ARG A 117 -5.15 7.59 4.63
CA ARG A 117 -4.95 7.75 3.18
C ARG A 117 -5.07 6.43 2.41
N ALA A 118 -4.54 5.33 2.95
CA ALA A 118 -4.68 4.01 2.33
C ALA A 118 -6.14 3.56 2.32
N LEU A 119 -6.86 3.79 3.43
CA LEU A 119 -8.28 3.47 3.56
C LEU A 119 -9.14 4.26 2.56
N GLU A 120 -8.88 5.55 2.39
CA GLU A 120 -9.52 6.39 1.37
C GLU A 120 -9.28 5.86 -0.05
N VAL A 121 -8.01 5.59 -0.40
CA VAL A 121 -7.66 5.09 -1.74
C VAL A 121 -8.36 3.77 -2.04
N VAL A 122 -8.41 2.85 -1.06
CA VAL A 122 -9.08 1.55 -1.21
C VAL A 122 -10.60 1.72 -1.37
N ALA A 123 -11.24 2.61 -0.61
CA ALA A 123 -12.66 2.92 -0.75
C ALA A 123 -12.98 3.53 -2.13
N GLU A 124 -12.19 4.52 -2.57
CA GLU A 124 -12.33 5.12 -3.91
C GLU A 124 -12.19 4.08 -5.03
N MET A 125 -11.23 3.16 -4.89
CA MET A 125 -11.04 2.07 -5.85
C MET A 125 -12.28 1.17 -5.93
N ALA A 126 -12.90 0.85 -4.79
CA ALA A 126 -14.09 0.02 -4.74
C ALA A 126 -15.27 0.70 -5.42
N GLU A 127 -15.48 2.00 -5.17
CA GLU A 127 -16.50 2.79 -5.85
C GLU A 127 -16.30 2.83 -7.37
N ARG A 128 -15.09 3.13 -7.83
CA ARG A 128 -14.77 3.16 -9.27
C ARG A 128 -14.94 1.81 -9.97
N ARG A 129 -14.82 0.70 -9.23
CA ARG A 129 -15.05 -0.67 -9.73
C ARG A 129 -16.51 -1.12 -9.62
N GLY A 130 -17.43 -0.23 -9.22
CA GLY A 130 -18.86 -0.56 -9.09
C GLY A 130 -19.16 -1.46 -7.89
N ARG A 131 -18.30 -1.43 -6.86
CA ARG A 131 -18.41 -2.22 -5.63
C ARG A 131 -18.57 -1.34 -4.39
N PRO A 132 -19.59 -0.46 -4.32
CA PRO A 132 -19.81 0.42 -3.17
C PRO A 132 -20.08 -0.34 -1.87
N ASP A 133 -20.53 -1.60 -1.96
CA ASP A 133 -20.69 -2.50 -0.82
C ASP A 133 -19.38 -2.70 -0.03
N LEU A 134 -18.25 -2.79 -0.74
CA LEU A 134 -16.93 -2.92 -0.13
C LEU A 134 -16.45 -1.61 0.50
N ALA A 135 -16.68 -0.48 -0.18
CA ALA A 135 -16.35 0.85 0.37
C ALA A 135 -17.10 1.09 1.68
N VAL A 136 -18.41 0.80 1.72
CA VAL A 136 -19.23 0.89 2.93
C VAL A 136 -18.73 -0.06 4.02
N ARG A 137 -18.29 -1.27 3.68
CA ARG A 137 -17.72 -2.21 4.65
C ARG A 137 -16.48 -1.64 5.33
N VAL A 138 -15.54 -1.10 4.55
CA VAL A 138 -14.33 -0.44 5.08
C VAL A 138 -14.73 0.75 5.94
N ALA A 139 -15.57 1.65 5.43
CA ALA A 139 -16.02 2.84 6.15
C ALA A 139 -16.65 2.49 7.51
N ARG A 140 -17.54 1.47 7.55
CA ARG A 140 -18.16 1.01 8.80
C ARG A 140 -17.16 0.45 9.80
N ALA A 141 -16.15 -0.27 9.32
CA ALA A 141 -15.12 -0.84 10.17
C ALA A 141 -14.24 0.25 10.83
N VAL A 142 -13.95 1.34 10.10
CA VAL A 142 -13.03 2.39 10.57
C VAL A 142 -13.73 3.56 11.27
N SER A 143 -15.02 3.78 11.03
CA SER A 143 -15.78 4.94 11.55
C SER A 143 -15.68 5.12 13.07
N PRO A 144 -15.81 4.05 13.92
CA PRO A 144 -15.72 4.23 15.36
C PRO A 144 -14.34 4.76 15.78
N SER A 145 -13.28 4.16 15.24
CA SER A 145 -11.89 4.54 15.49
C SER A 145 -11.60 5.96 15.02
N LEU A 146 -12.02 6.34 13.81
CA LEU A 146 -11.80 7.69 13.31
C LEU A 146 -12.57 8.75 14.12
N ALA A 147 -13.80 8.44 14.54
CA ALA A 147 -14.59 9.33 15.40
C ALA A 147 -13.94 9.52 16.78
N GLU A 148 -13.28 8.48 17.30
CA GLU A 148 -12.53 8.53 18.56
C GLU A 148 -11.26 9.37 18.42
N SER A 149 -10.45 9.15 17.38
CA SER A 149 -9.23 9.93 17.14
C SER A 149 -9.53 11.42 16.97
N LEU A 150 -10.60 11.78 16.24
CA LEU A 150 -11.03 13.17 16.08
C LEU A 150 -11.46 13.82 17.40
N ARG A 151 -12.04 13.07 18.34
CA ARG A 151 -12.48 13.59 19.64
C ARG A 151 -11.32 13.85 20.59
N PHE A 152 -10.28 13.04 20.51
CA PHE A 152 -9.16 13.07 21.46
C PHE A 152 -7.89 13.69 20.89
N GLY A 153 -7.86 14.04 19.59
CA GLY A 153 -6.73 14.73 18.95
C GLY A 153 -5.44 13.91 18.94
N VAL A 154 -5.58 12.58 18.94
CA VAL A 154 -4.47 11.61 18.80
C VAL A 154 -4.12 11.38 17.35
#